data_AF-R7N5E2-F1
#
_entry.id   AF-R7N5E2-F1
#
_cell.length_a   1.000
_cell.length_b   1.000
_cell.length_c   1.000
_cell.angle_alpha   90.00
_cell.angle_beta   90.00
_cell.angle_gamma   90.00
#
_symmetry.space_group_name_H-M   'P 1'
#
loop_
_entity.id
_entity.type
_entity.pdbx_description
1 polymer ?
#
loop_
_entity_poly.entity_id
_entity_poly.type
_entity_poly.pdbx_seq_one_letter_code
_entity_poly.pdbx_strand_id
1 'polypeptide(L)'
;MREEVGYLIKGISDEKHSELTPADIFGIFESHYVTVRDRFDITECHFVQKPGDIEAAVTIKTADGTETVKASGNGRLDAVSKALKQRFGIAYVLSVYEEHAISMGSSSKAAAFVGIQHADKMYWGVGIKDDIIQSSIDALVSAVNKIL
;
A
#
# COMPACT_ATOMS: atom_id res chain seq x y z
N MET A 1 -2.86 5.00 -12.16
CA MET A 1 -2.85 5.95 -11.04
C MET A 1 -3.00 7.42 -11.48
N ARG A 2 -2.19 7.94 -12.41
CA ARG A 2 -2.22 9.36 -12.79
C ARG A 2 -3.62 9.89 -13.13
N GLU A 3 -4.38 9.14 -13.93
CA GLU A 3 -5.75 9.52 -14.29
C GLU A 3 -6.70 9.56 -13.08
N GLU A 4 -6.65 8.56 -12.20
CA GLU A 4 -7.46 8.50 -10.98
C GLU A 4 -7.21 9.67 -10.03
N VAL A 5 -5.93 10.02 -9.83
CA VAL A 5 -5.55 11.22 -9.07
C VAL A 5 -6.10 12.48 -9.74
N GLY A 6 -6.00 12.59 -11.06
CA GLY A 6 -6.54 13.73 -11.81
C GLY A 6 -8.05 13.91 -11.60
N TYR A 7 -8.83 12.83 -11.67
CA TYR A 7 -10.27 12.88 -11.42
C TYR A 7 -10.61 13.24 -9.97
N LEU A 8 -9.88 12.70 -8.99
CA LEU A 8 -10.06 13.05 -7.57
C LEU A 8 -9.83 14.54 -7.32
N ILE A 9 -8.69 15.06 -7.80
CA ILE A 9 -8.31 16.47 -7.61
C ILE A 9 -9.33 17.40 -8.27
N LYS A 10 -9.78 17.06 -9.48
CA LYS A 10 -10.82 17.82 -10.17
C LYS A 10 -12.13 17.84 -9.37
N GLY A 11 -12.58 16.69 -8.88
CA GLY A 11 -13.82 16.61 -8.09
C GLY A 11 -13.79 17.48 -6.83
N ILE A 12 -12.67 17.49 -6.10
CA ILE A 12 -12.51 18.32 -4.90
C ILE A 12 -12.41 19.81 -5.25
N SER A 13 -11.74 20.16 -6.34
CA SER A 13 -11.67 21.55 -6.82
C SER A 13 -13.06 22.08 -7.19
N ASP A 14 -13.85 21.27 -7.91
CA ASP A 14 -15.20 21.60 -8.32
C ASP A 14 -16.13 21.78 -7.09
N GLU A 15 -16.03 20.88 -6.09
CA GLU A 15 -16.81 20.99 -4.86
C GLU A 15 -16.48 22.26 -4.06
N LYS A 16 -15.19 22.57 -3.91
CA LYS A 16 -14.73 23.76 -3.17
C LYS A 16 -14.93 25.07 -3.93
N HIS A 17 -15.25 25.02 -5.23
CA HIS A 17 -15.32 26.19 -6.12
C HIS A 17 -14.04 27.03 -6.05
N SER A 18 -12.88 26.38 -5.94
CA SER A 18 -11.59 27.04 -5.76
C SER A 18 -10.48 26.30 -6.49
N GLU A 19 -9.51 27.03 -7.01
CA GLU A 19 -8.27 26.44 -7.51
C GLU A 19 -7.45 25.87 -6.34
N LEU A 20 -6.84 24.70 -6.57
CA LEU A 20 -6.00 24.02 -5.58
C LEU A 20 -4.53 24.36 -5.84
N THR A 21 -3.82 24.74 -4.78
CA THR A 21 -2.37 24.95 -4.87
C THR A 21 -1.64 23.61 -4.98
N PRO A 22 -0.37 23.58 -5.42
CA PRO A 22 0.43 22.36 -5.42
C PRO A 22 0.52 21.69 -4.04
N ALA A 23 0.51 22.48 -2.96
CA ALA A 23 0.51 21.96 -1.59
C ALA A 23 -0.83 21.29 -1.25
N ASP A 24 -1.95 21.87 -1.67
CA ASP A 24 -3.28 21.26 -1.47
C ASP A 24 -3.39 19.94 -2.24
N ILE A 25 -2.93 19.93 -3.49
CA ILE A 25 -2.93 18.73 -4.34
C ILE A 25 -2.10 17.62 -3.68
N PHE A 26 -0.91 17.96 -3.20
CA PHE A 26 -0.04 17.00 -2.52
C PHE A 26 -0.67 16.49 -1.22
N GLY A 27 -1.26 17.37 -0.40
CA GLY A 27 -1.94 16.98 0.83
C GLY A 27 -3.15 16.06 0.59
N ILE A 28 -3.93 16.32 -0.45
CA ILE A 28 -5.03 15.43 -0.89
C ILE A 28 -4.48 14.09 -1.36
N PHE A 29 -3.40 14.10 -2.15
CA PHE A 29 -2.77 12.87 -2.58
C PHE A 29 -2.26 12.03 -1.40
N GLU A 30 -1.59 12.67 -0.43
CA GLU A 30 -1.10 11.99 0.76
C GLU A 30 -2.27 11.39 1.56
N SER A 31 -3.31 12.18 1.86
CA SER A 31 -4.42 11.70 2.67
C SER A 31 -5.21 10.56 2.01
N HIS A 32 -5.30 10.55 0.68
CA HIS A 32 -6.05 9.53 -0.04
C HIS A 32 -5.24 8.29 -0.40
N TYR A 33 -3.92 8.39 -0.60
CA TYR A 33 -3.12 7.28 -1.14
C TYR A 33 -1.95 6.86 -0.27
N VAL A 34 -1.36 7.78 0.50
CA VAL A 34 -0.13 7.50 1.24
C VAL A 34 -0.48 6.98 2.62
N THR A 35 -0.10 5.73 2.91
CA THR A 35 -0.18 5.16 4.26
C THR A 35 -1.59 5.21 4.88
N VAL A 36 -2.63 4.90 4.10
CA VAL A 36 -4.01 4.77 4.61
C VAL A 36 -4.12 3.53 5.50
N ARG A 37 -4.59 3.69 6.75
CA ARG A 37 -4.55 2.66 7.81
C ARG A 37 -5.85 2.56 8.64
N ASP A 38 -6.99 2.81 8.00
CA ASP A 38 -8.26 2.98 8.70
C ASP A 38 -8.81 1.70 9.35
N ARG A 39 -8.52 0.53 8.77
CA ARG A 39 -9.06 -0.78 9.21
C ARG A 39 -8.01 -1.63 9.91
N PHE A 40 -6.80 -1.61 9.39
CA PHE A 40 -5.69 -2.38 9.93
C PHE A 40 -4.34 -1.74 9.58
N ASP A 41 -3.32 -2.16 10.31
CA ASP A 41 -1.92 -1.87 10.01
C ASP A 41 -1.05 -3.13 10.17
N ILE A 42 0.11 -3.13 9.52
CA ILE A 42 1.15 -4.14 9.72
C ILE A 42 2.23 -3.50 10.60
N THR A 43 2.36 -4.00 11.83
CA THR A 43 3.32 -3.44 12.79
C THR A 43 4.68 -4.11 12.72
N GLU A 44 4.75 -5.34 12.21
CA GLU A 44 5.99 -6.11 12.10
C GLU A 44 5.91 -7.16 10.99
N CYS A 45 7.02 -7.36 10.29
CA CYS A 45 7.20 -8.42 9.32
C CYS A 45 8.55 -9.11 9.52
N HIS A 46 8.54 -10.43 9.65
CA HIS A 46 9.75 -11.25 9.60
C HIS A 46 9.74 -12.14 8.37
N PHE A 47 10.86 -12.15 7.65
CA PHE A 47 11.00 -12.93 6.42
C PHE A 47 12.04 -14.03 6.61
N VAL A 48 11.69 -15.24 6.20
CA VAL A 48 12.60 -16.39 6.14
C VAL A 48 12.68 -16.83 4.69
N GLN A 49 13.89 -16.84 4.13
CA GLN A 49 14.12 -17.36 2.79
C GLN A 49 14.19 -18.89 2.83
N LYS A 50 13.32 -19.56 2.07
CA LYS A 50 13.34 -21.02 1.88
C LYS A 50 13.74 -21.36 0.44
N PRO A 51 14.09 -22.61 0.14
CA PRO A 51 14.37 -23.02 -1.24
C PRO A 51 13.14 -22.78 -2.14
N GLY A 52 13.22 -21.75 -3.00
CA GLY A 52 12.17 -21.39 -3.94
C GLY A 52 11.02 -20.53 -3.39
N ASP A 53 11.04 -20.13 -2.11
CA ASP A 53 10.02 -19.24 -1.52
C ASP A 53 10.59 -18.22 -0.51
N ILE A 54 9.75 -17.24 -0.18
CA ILE A 54 9.87 -16.42 1.02
C ILE A 54 8.67 -16.71 1.93
N GLU A 55 8.91 -17.17 3.14
CA GLU A 55 7.91 -17.18 4.21
C GLU A 55 7.92 -15.83 4.92
N ALA A 56 6.75 -15.23 5.10
CA ALA A 56 6.55 -14.03 5.90
C ALA A 56 5.70 -14.36 7.14
N ALA A 57 6.15 -13.93 8.31
CA ALA A 57 5.32 -13.79 9.50
C ALA A 57 4.93 -12.31 9.63
N VAL A 58 3.65 -12.01 9.45
CA VAL A 58 3.09 -10.66 9.35
C VAL A 58 2.23 -10.38 10.57
N THR A 59 2.65 -9.43 11.41
CA THR A 59 1.89 -9.00 12.59
C THR A 59 0.92 -7.90 12.19
N ILE A 60 -0.37 -8.23 12.22
CA ILE A 60 -1.48 -7.39 11.79
C ILE A 60 -2.20 -6.87 13.03
N LYS A 61 -2.35 -5.55 13.12
CA LYS A 61 -3.11 -4.87 14.16
C LYS A 61 -4.43 -4.37 13.60
N THR A 62 -5.52 -4.70 14.27
CA THR A 62 -6.89 -4.26 13.97
C THR A 62 -7.54 -3.68 15.22
N ALA A 63 -8.79 -3.22 15.12
CA ALA A 63 -9.58 -2.81 16.28
C ALA A 63 -9.84 -3.97 17.28
N ASP A 64 -9.90 -5.21 16.78
CA ASP A 64 -10.19 -6.42 17.58
C ASP A 64 -8.94 -6.96 18.30
N GLY A 65 -7.76 -6.46 17.96
CA GLY A 65 -6.49 -6.87 18.55
C GLY A 65 -5.38 -7.05 17.52
N THR A 66 -4.30 -7.67 17.98
CA THR A 66 -3.09 -7.94 17.18
C THR A 66 -2.88 -9.45 17.06
N GLU A 67 -2.57 -9.91 15.86
CA GLU A 67 -2.23 -11.30 15.57
C GLU A 67 -1.14 -11.42 14.51
N THR A 68 -0.45 -12.57 14.48
CA THR A 68 0.59 -12.85 13.48
C THR A 68 0.13 -13.93 12.53
N VAL A 69 0.12 -13.62 11.23
CA VAL A 69 -0.27 -14.54 10.16
C VAL A 69 0.96 -14.92 9.34
N LYS A 70 1.12 -16.21 9.07
CA LYS A 70 2.23 -16.73 8.25
C LYS A 70 1.76 -17.13 6.87
N ALA A 71 2.48 -16.73 5.84
CA ALA A 71 2.24 -17.15 4.47
C ALA A 71 3.53 -17.19 3.64
N SER A 72 3.54 -18.04 2.63
CA SER A 72 4.66 -18.20 1.69
C SER A 72 4.36 -17.57 0.33
N GLY A 73 5.31 -16.81 -0.19
CA GLY A 73 5.24 -16.16 -1.49
C GLY A 73 6.48 -16.35 -2.33
N ASN A 74 6.40 -16.02 -3.62
CA ASN A 74 7.56 -16.00 -4.52
C ASN A 74 8.49 -14.78 -4.28
N GLY A 75 8.08 -13.88 -3.38
CA GLY A 75 8.82 -12.73 -2.92
C GLY A 75 8.20 -12.17 -1.64
N ARG A 76 8.87 -11.19 -1.01
CA ARG A 76 8.43 -10.59 0.27
C ARG A 76 7.03 -9.98 0.17
N LEU A 77 6.78 -9.18 -0.87
CA LEU A 77 5.48 -8.54 -1.07
C LEU A 77 4.37 -9.55 -1.37
N ASP A 78 4.65 -10.60 -2.16
CA ASP A 78 3.69 -11.68 -2.43
C ASP A 78 3.34 -12.46 -1.15
N ALA A 79 4.34 -12.75 -0.30
CA ALA A 79 4.13 -13.42 0.98
C ALA A 79 3.23 -12.60 1.92
N VAL A 80 3.49 -11.29 2.02
CA VAL A 80 2.63 -10.36 2.78
C VAL A 80 1.22 -10.29 2.19
N SER A 81 1.09 -10.17 0.87
CA SER A 81 -0.18 -10.15 0.16
C SER A 81 -1.02 -11.41 0.45
N LYS A 82 -0.40 -12.59 0.45
CA LYS A 82 -1.07 -13.85 0.79
C LYS A 82 -1.50 -13.90 2.26
N ALA A 83 -0.68 -13.41 3.19
CA ALA A 83 -1.05 -13.32 4.60
C ALA A 83 -2.29 -12.42 4.80
N LEU A 84 -2.35 -11.27 4.12
CA LEU A 84 -3.50 -10.37 4.16
C LEU A 84 -4.77 -11.02 3.58
N LYS A 85 -4.67 -11.66 2.41
CA LYS A 85 -5.78 -12.39 1.80
C LYS A 85 -6.33 -13.49 2.72
N GLN A 86 -5.44 -14.28 3.33
CA GLN A 86 -5.80 -15.31 4.30
C GLN A 86 -6.50 -14.71 5.53
N ARG A 87 -5.95 -13.61 6.08
CA ARG A 87 -6.48 -12.99 7.31
C ARG A 87 -7.88 -12.40 7.13
N PHE A 88 -8.10 -11.70 6.02
CA PHE A 88 -9.34 -10.97 5.82
C PHE A 88 -10.36 -11.72 4.95
N GLY A 89 -10.00 -12.89 4.41
CA GLY A 89 -10.88 -13.64 3.51
C GLY A 89 -11.18 -12.90 2.21
N ILE A 90 -10.26 -12.02 1.78
CA ILE A 90 -10.40 -11.18 0.59
C ILE A 90 -9.60 -11.73 -0.59
N ALA A 91 -10.06 -11.43 -1.80
CA ALA A 91 -9.38 -11.79 -3.03
C ALA A 91 -9.13 -10.54 -3.89
N TYR A 92 -7.90 -10.35 -4.36
CA TYR A 92 -7.53 -9.30 -5.30
C TYR A 92 -6.32 -9.74 -6.12
N VAL A 93 -6.10 -9.10 -7.26
CA VAL A 93 -4.90 -9.26 -8.08
C VAL A 93 -4.02 -8.04 -7.87
N LEU A 94 -2.73 -8.24 -7.57
CA LEU A 94 -1.77 -7.14 -7.61
C LEU A 94 -1.42 -6.90 -9.08
N SER A 95 -2.01 -5.86 -9.66
CA SER A 95 -1.96 -5.61 -11.11
C SER A 95 -0.85 -4.65 -11.50
N VAL A 96 -0.48 -3.74 -10.60
CA VAL A 96 0.58 -2.76 -10.85
C VAL A 96 1.49 -2.65 -9.64
N TYR A 97 2.80 -2.66 -9.90
CA TYR A 97 3.85 -2.34 -8.95
C TYR A 97 4.84 -1.40 -9.64
N GLU A 98 5.02 -0.22 -9.07
CA GLU A 98 6.05 0.73 -9.50
C GLU A 98 6.82 1.21 -8.27
N GLU A 99 8.12 1.42 -8.43
CA GLU A 99 8.99 1.86 -7.35
C GLU A 99 9.99 2.90 -7.86
N HIS A 100 10.17 3.97 -7.11
CA HIS A 100 11.08 5.05 -7.44
C HIS A 100 11.88 5.51 -6.21
N ALA A 101 13.18 5.68 -6.38
CA ALA A 101 13.98 6.45 -5.43
C ALA A 101 13.59 7.94 -5.51
N ILE A 102 13.25 8.54 -4.38
CA ILE A 102 12.86 9.95 -4.24
C ILE A 102 14.11 10.82 -4.04
N SER A 103 15.13 10.29 -3.36
CA SER A 103 16.40 10.97 -3.12
C SER A 103 17.57 10.09 -3.53
N MET A 104 18.77 10.68 -3.66
CA MET A 104 19.99 9.95 -3.97
C MET A 104 20.79 9.63 -2.71
N GLY A 105 21.54 8.53 -2.72
CA GLY A 105 22.43 8.11 -1.63
C GLY A 105 21.92 6.89 -0.85
N SER A 106 22.72 6.42 0.11
CA SER A 106 22.42 5.23 0.93
C SER A 106 21.26 5.42 1.90
N SER A 107 20.85 6.67 2.16
CA SER A 107 19.65 7.05 2.92
C SER A 107 18.53 7.55 2.00
N SER A 108 18.43 6.99 0.80
CA SER A 108 17.42 7.39 -0.16
C SER A 108 16.03 6.91 0.28
N LYS A 109 15.03 7.79 0.17
CA LYS A 109 13.63 7.41 0.33
C LYS A 109 13.16 6.68 -0.92
N ALA A 110 12.41 5.61 -0.76
CA ALA A 110 11.71 4.90 -1.81
C ALA A 110 10.22 5.20 -1.76
N ALA A 111 9.64 5.59 -2.90
CA ALA A 111 8.20 5.60 -3.12
C ALA A 111 7.80 4.30 -3.84
N ALA A 112 6.92 3.52 -3.22
CA ALA A 112 6.30 2.37 -3.84
C ALA A 112 4.84 2.66 -4.14
N PHE A 113 4.39 2.27 -5.33
CA PHE A 113 3.02 2.42 -5.81
C PHE A 113 2.47 1.03 -6.08
N VAL A 114 1.43 0.65 -5.35
CA VAL A 114 0.78 -0.66 -5.49
C VAL A 114 -0.66 -0.44 -5.96
N GLY A 115 -0.99 -1.06 -7.08
CA GLY A 115 -2.33 -1.10 -7.62
C GLY A 115 -2.91 -2.51 -7.54
N ILE A 116 -4.02 -2.67 -6.83
CA ILE A 116 -4.74 -3.94 -6.71
C ILE A 116 -6.09 -3.88 -7.43
N GLN A 117 -6.39 -4.91 -8.20
CA GLN A 117 -7.69 -5.13 -8.81
C GLN A 117 -8.55 -5.98 -7.86
N HIS A 118 -9.67 -5.44 -7.41
CA HIS A 118 -10.66 -6.16 -6.62
C HIS A 118 -12.04 -5.97 -7.27
N ALA A 119 -12.65 -7.10 -7.67
CA ALA A 119 -13.75 -7.11 -8.62
C ALA A 119 -13.39 -6.30 -9.89
N ASP A 120 -14.29 -5.44 -10.38
CA ASP A 120 -14.08 -4.65 -11.59
C ASP A 120 -13.46 -3.26 -11.33
N LYS A 121 -12.90 -3.05 -10.13
CA LYS A 121 -12.29 -1.77 -9.74
C LYS A 121 -10.82 -1.92 -9.32
N MET A 122 -10.04 -0.92 -9.72
CA MET A 122 -8.64 -0.75 -9.31
C MET A 122 -8.56 0.12 -8.04
N TYR A 123 -7.70 -0.26 -7.11
CA TYR A 123 -7.44 0.45 -5.86
C TYR A 123 -5.95 0.66 -5.71
N TRP A 124 -5.55 1.89 -5.37
CA TRP A 124 -4.14 2.26 -5.25
C TRP A 124 -3.75 2.56 -3.82
N GLY A 125 -2.53 2.19 -3.47
CA GLY A 125 -1.87 2.62 -2.27
C GLY A 125 -0.42 3.00 -2.55
N VAL A 126 0.10 3.91 -1.74
CA VAL A 126 1.46 4.44 -1.84
C VAL A 126 2.13 4.33 -0.49
N GLY A 127 3.37 3.87 -0.51
CA GLY A 127 4.27 3.86 0.63
C GLY A 127 5.46 4.76 0.33
N ILE A 128 5.94 5.47 1.35
CA ILE A 128 7.12 6.31 1.29
C ILE A 128 7.98 6.01 2.51
N LYS A 129 9.07 5.28 2.33
CA LYS A 129 9.97 4.84 3.40
C LYS A 129 11.41 4.78 2.92
N ASP A 130 12.34 4.86 3.85
CA ASP A 130 13.77 4.67 3.56
C ASP A 130 14.07 3.22 3.18
N ASP A 131 13.32 2.26 3.75
CA ASP A 131 13.38 0.86 3.38
C ASP A 131 12.40 0.52 2.26
N ILE A 132 12.92 -0.03 1.17
CA ILE A 132 12.17 -0.42 -0.03
C ILE A 132 11.06 -1.42 0.30
N ILE A 133 11.36 -2.42 1.13
CA ILE A 133 10.39 -3.47 1.47
C ILE A 133 9.26 -2.88 2.31
N GLN A 134 9.58 -2.05 3.30
CA GLN A 134 8.58 -1.36 4.10
C GLN A 134 7.74 -0.40 3.25
N SER A 135 8.34 0.30 2.29
CA SER A 135 7.61 1.15 1.34
C SER A 135 6.57 0.35 0.56
N SER A 136 6.98 -0.80 0.01
CA SER A 136 6.09 -1.69 -0.73
C SER A 136 4.99 -2.31 0.13
N ILE A 137 5.29 -2.64 1.40
CA ILE A 137 4.29 -3.12 2.35
C ILE A 137 3.29 -2.02 2.68
N ASP A 138 3.73 -0.80 3.01
CA ASP A 138 2.86 0.32 3.33
C ASP A 138 1.95 0.68 2.14
N ALA A 139 2.47 0.61 0.91
CA ALA A 139 1.70 0.79 -0.32
C ALA A 139 0.59 -0.27 -0.44
N LEU A 140 0.91 -1.54 -0.21
CA LEU A 140 -0.06 -2.62 -0.24
C LEU A 140 -1.10 -2.50 0.88
N VAL A 141 -0.69 -2.16 2.10
CA VAL A 141 -1.59 -1.92 3.25
C VAL A 141 -2.58 -0.81 2.91
N SER A 142 -2.10 0.30 2.34
CA SER A 142 -2.96 1.41 1.91
C SER A 142 -3.98 0.98 0.85
N ALA A 143 -3.56 0.20 -0.15
CA ALA A 143 -4.45 -0.31 -1.19
C ALA A 143 -5.51 -1.27 -0.62
N VAL A 144 -5.11 -2.18 0.27
CA VAL A 144 -5.99 -3.20 0.85
C VAL A 144 -6.96 -2.60 1.87
N ASN A 145 -6.56 -1.58 2.64
CA ASN A 145 -7.48 -0.86 3.54
C ASN A 145 -8.68 -0.27 2.79
N LYS A 146 -8.52 0.12 1.52
CA LYS A 146 -9.61 0.70 0.70
C LYS A 146 -10.67 -0.28 0.24
N ILE A 147 -10.41 -1.59 0.33
CA ILE A 147 -11.37 -2.63 -0.07
C ILE A 147 -11.99 -3.34 1.15
N LEU A 148 -11.66 -2.90 2.37
CA LEU A 148 -12.18 -3.40 3.64
C LEU A 148 -13.14 -2.38 4.29
#